data_AF-A0A255EJC5-F1
#
_entry.id   AF-A0A255EJC5-F1
#
_cell.length_a   1.000
_cell.length_b   1.000
_cell.length_c   1.000
_cell.angle_alpha   90.00
_cell.angle_beta   90.00
_cell.angle_gamma   90.00
#
_symmetry.space_group_name_H-M   'P 1'
#
loop_
_entity.id
_entity.type
_entity.pdbx_description
1 polymer ?
#
loop_
_entity_poly.entity_id
_entity_poly.type
_entity_poly.pdbx_seq_one_letter_code
_entity_poly.pdbx_strand_id
1 'polypeptide(L)'
;MRNRHRVAAVAASITLAASGLAVATSSADAALTTYCSGEASGVTVPGDLVVRAGDACVLTDVTIQGTARVQAGADLILTDSTVDAAVVVAADGYFEAVGSELGAGVTNNGGYGVYLESTSVEGAYVARGDNALTFVYADEANVGGRLLAEQGEVFVQSTTVGGAFTSQGSGYTDVLDSTLARTLTVEGNANGSVVCGSEVDGDATWTGNAGVQLGTGGTISPCDDANYFGGNVTISDSTGGVDVSGNIIRGDLNGDGNDPAPTGADNRVRGESGGQFAELSPAAQLRSSSVEQRAADLQTKRDDRRASATGEASEVGPANL
;
A
#
# COMPACT_ATOMS: atom_id res chain seq x y z
N MET A 1 -94.03 24.23 37.33
CA MET A 1 -93.93 23.62 35.99
C MET A 1 -92.83 22.56 36.00
N ARG A 2 -92.99 21.55 35.15
CA ARG A 2 -92.42 20.19 35.21
C ARG A 2 -91.11 20.10 34.40
N ASN A 3 -90.31 19.07 34.70
CA ASN A 3 -89.28 18.38 33.89
C ASN A 3 -87.79 18.78 33.98
N ARG A 4 -87.05 17.92 34.71
CA ARG A 4 -85.93 17.03 34.31
C ARG A 4 -85.07 17.42 33.09
N HIS A 5 -83.74 17.33 33.23
CA HIS A 5 -82.77 16.44 32.53
C HIS A 5 -81.33 16.82 32.96
N ARG A 6 -80.61 15.96 33.72
CA ARG A 6 -79.66 14.88 33.33
C ARG A 6 -78.21 15.34 33.02
N VAL A 7 -77.29 14.85 33.87
CA VAL A 7 -76.02 14.14 33.58
C VAL A 7 -74.84 14.95 33.00
N ALA A 8 -73.72 15.00 33.73
CA ALA A 8 -72.47 14.26 33.45
C ALA A 8 -71.29 14.82 34.25
N ALA A 9 -70.57 13.94 34.96
CA ALA A 9 -69.30 14.22 35.62
C ALA A 9 -68.14 14.10 34.63
N VAL A 10 -67.14 14.98 34.75
CA VAL A 10 -65.81 14.79 34.16
C VAL A 10 -64.80 14.92 35.30
N ALA A 11 -64.16 13.82 35.66
CA ALA A 11 -63.04 13.77 36.58
C ALA A 11 -61.75 14.12 35.82
N ALA A 12 -61.06 15.18 36.26
CA ALA A 12 -59.74 15.54 35.75
C ALA A 12 -58.66 14.76 36.51
N SER A 13 -57.92 13.92 35.80
CA SER A 13 -56.74 13.22 36.25
C SER A 13 -55.54 14.19 36.30
N ILE A 14 -54.93 14.33 37.49
CA ILE A 14 -53.67 15.05 37.71
C ILE A 14 -52.53 14.04 37.49
N THR A 15 -51.77 14.20 36.41
CA THR A 15 -50.52 13.48 36.17
C THR A 15 -49.34 14.27 36.75
N LEU A 16 -48.71 13.74 37.79
CA LEU A 16 -47.41 14.19 38.30
C LEU A 16 -46.31 13.77 37.32
N ALA A 17 -45.64 14.73 36.68
CA ALA A 17 -44.41 14.48 35.92
C ALA A 17 -43.21 14.61 36.87
N ALA A 18 -42.54 13.49 37.17
CA ALA A 18 -41.27 13.47 37.87
C ALA A 18 -40.13 13.74 36.87
N SER A 19 -39.46 14.89 37.04
CA SER A 19 -38.25 15.27 36.32
C SER A 19 -37.05 14.46 36.83
N GLY A 20 -36.69 13.39 36.11
CA GLY A 20 -35.45 12.65 36.32
C GLY A 20 -34.29 13.39 35.65
N LEU A 21 -33.32 13.88 36.45
CA LEU A 21 -32.01 14.27 35.92
C LEU A 21 -31.24 13.01 35.53
N ALA A 22 -31.11 12.76 34.22
CA ALA A 22 -30.13 11.81 33.71
C ALA A 22 -28.75 12.45 33.80
N VAL A 23 -27.92 11.98 34.73
CA VAL A 23 -26.48 12.25 34.72
C VAL A 23 -25.91 11.45 33.55
N ALA A 24 -25.72 12.10 32.41
CA ALA A 24 -24.94 11.54 31.32
C ALA A 24 -23.50 11.41 31.82
N THR A 25 -23.09 10.21 32.22
CA THR A 25 -21.69 9.86 32.37
C THR A 25 -21.10 9.85 30.97
N SER A 26 -20.55 10.99 30.53
CA SER A 26 -19.60 10.99 29.43
C SER A 26 -18.43 10.12 29.87
N SER A 27 -18.36 8.88 29.38
CA SER A 27 -17.12 8.11 29.43
C SER A 27 -16.08 8.97 28.72
N ALA A 28 -15.22 9.61 29.51
CA ALA A 28 -13.99 10.16 28.98
C ALA A 28 -13.14 8.93 28.63
N ASP A 29 -13.29 8.43 27.41
CA ASP A 29 -12.29 7.56 26.79
C ASP A 29 -11.04 8.42 26.61
N ALA A 30 -10.28 8.57 27.69
CA ALA A 30 -8.91 9.03 27.59
C ALA A 30 -8.22 7.98 26.72
N ALA A 31 -7.98 8.32 25.45
CA ALA A 31 -7.27 7.44 24.51
C ALA A 31 -5.98 6.98 25.20
N LEU A 32 -5.96 5.73 25.64
CA LEU A 32 -4.82 5.15 26.34
C LEU A 32 -3.73 4.95 25.30
N THR A 33 -2.59 5.60 25.50
CA THR A 33 -1.39 5.34 24.72
C THR A 33 -0.58 4.26 25.42
N THR A 34 -0.49 3.10 24.81
CA THR A 34 0.36 2.00 25.25
C THR A 34 1.71 2.09 24.54
N TYR A 35 2.79 1.94 25.29
CA TYR A 35 4.14 1.93 24.72
C TYR A 35 4.63 0.49 24.62
N CYS A 36 5.11 0.10 23.46
CA CYS A 36 5.70 -1.21 23.24
C CYS A 36 7.23 -1.13 23.15
N SER A 37 7.88 -2.06 23.85
CA SER A 37 9.29 -2.39 23.71
C SER A 37 9.43 -3.85 24.13
N GLY A 38 9.98 -4.70 23.27
CA GLY A 38 10.05 -6.14 23.48
C GLY A 38 9.00 -6.95 22.72
N GLU A 39 8.64 -8.11 23.27
CA GLU A 39 7.78 -9.09 22.59
C GLU A 39 6.45 -9.30 23.32
N ALA A 40 5.35 -9.44 22.59
CA ALA A 40 4.07 -9.84 23.18
C ALA A 40 3.23 -10.68 22.22
N SER A 41 2.34 -11.50 22.79
CA SER A 41 1.44 -12.34 22.01
C SER A 41 0.08 -12.56 22.66
N GLY A 42 -0.99 -12.65 21.86
CA GLY A 42 -2.32 -13.01 22.36
C GLY A 42 -2.98 -11.95 23.24
N VAL A 43 -2.63 -10.68 23.04
CA VAL A 43 -3.10 -9.54 23.86
C VAL A 43 -3.87 -8.53 23.04
N THR A 44 -4.68 -7.71 23.72
CA THR A 44 -5.40 -6.59 23.11
C THR A 44 -4.93 -5.28 23.70
N VAL A 45 -4.44 -4.37 22.85
CA VAL A 45 -4.10 -2.99 23.21
C VAL A 45 -5.36 -2.14 23.03
N PRO A 46 -5.97 -1.59 24.10
CA PRO A 46 -7.28 -0.93 24.03
C PRO A 46 -7.27 0.46 23.37
N GLY A 47 -6.13 0.90 22.85
CA GLY A 47 -5.94 2.24 22.30
C GLY A 47 -4.72 2.30 21.38
N ASP A 48 -4.10 3.47 21.33
CA ASP A 48 -2.94 3.69 20.47
C ASP A 48 -1.73 2.90 20.99
N LEU A 49 -1.00 2.28 20.08
CA LEU A 49 0.29 1.67 20.34
C LEU A 49 1.41 2.59 19.83
N VAL A 50 2.44 2.82 20.64
CA VAL A 50 3.62 3.58 20.25
C VAL A 50 4.87 2.74 20.50
N VAL A 51 5.64 2.46 19.45
CA VAL A 51 7.03 2.01 19.57
C VAL A 51 7.90 3.27 19.63
N ARG A 52 8.65 3.45 20.71
CA ARG A 52 9.44 4.67 20.89
C ARG A 52 10.63 4.69 19.95
N ALA A 53 11.18 5.88 19.71
CA ALA A 53 12.32 6.04 18.83
C ALA A 53 13.49 5.11 19.23
N GLY A 54 13.95 4.31 18.27
CA GLY A 54 15.02 3.33 18.46
C GLY A 54 14.65 2.08 19.27
N ASP A 55 13.39 1.93 19.71
CA ASP A 55 12.92 0.68 20.32
C ASP A 55 12.42 -0.28 19.23
N ALA A 56 12.47 -1.57 19.53
CA ALA A 56 11.84 -2.62 18.72
C ALA A 56 10.65 -3.26 19.46
N CYS A 57 9.62 -3.60 18.70
CA CYS A 57 8.41 -4.25 19.18
C CYS A 57 8.01 -5.38 18.22
N VAL A 58 7.90 -6.61 18.73
CA VAL A 58 7.49 -7.79 17.96
C VAL A 58 6.21 -8.35 18.55
N LEU A 59 5.15 -8.39 17.75
CA LEU A 59 3.82 -8.78 18.18
C LEU A 59 3.27 -9.93 17.32
N THR A 60 2.72 -10.95 17.99
CA THR A 60 2.07 -12.09 17.34
C THR A 60 0.66 -12.27 17.87
N ASP A 61 -0.36 -12.42 17.03
CA ASP A 61 -1.74 -12.60 17.49
C ASP A 61 -2.19 -11.48 18.45
N VAL A 62 -1.93 -10.22 18.06
CA VAL A 62 -2.26 -9.04 18.87
C VAL A 62 -3.32 -8.18 18.16
N THR A 63 -4.28 -7.66 18.92
CA THR A 63 -5.24 -6.66 18.43
C THR A 63 -4.89 -5.29 18.99
N ILE A 64 -4.62 -4.31 18.13
CA ILE A 64 -4.42 -2.90 18.48
C ILE A 64 -5.67 -2.12 18.08
N GLN A 65 -6.45 -1.66 19.06
CA GLN A 65 -7.73 -0.97 18.79
C GLN A 65 -7.56 0.49 18.33
N GLY A 66 -6.36 1.05 18.50
CA GLY A 66 -6.02 2.39 18.08
C GLY A 66 -5.01 2.44 16.92
N THR A 67 -4.35 3.59 16.81
CA THR A 67 -3.28 3.82 15.83
C THR A 67 -2.00 3.15 16.30
N ALA A 68 -1.31 2.42 15.42
CA ALA A 68 0.05 1.98 15.66
C ALA A 68 1.04 3.04 15.15
N ARG A 69 1.91 3.56 16.02
CA ARG A 69 2.90 4.58 15.70
C ARG A 69 4.31 4.02 15.90
N VAL A 70 5.04 3.94 14.80
CA VAL A 70 6.45 3.58 14.77
C VAL A 70 7.24 4.88 14.73
N GLN A 71 7.87 5.26 15.85
CA GLN A 71 8.65 6.49 15.93
C GLN A 71 9.98 6.34 15.17
N ALA A 72 10.77 7.42 15.15
CA ALA A 72 11.95 7.48 14.30
C ALA A 72 12.98 6.40 14.68
N GLY A 73 13.48 5.67 13.69
CA GLY A 73 14.42 4.55 13.88
C GLY A 73 13.86 3.35 14.66
N ALA A 74 12.55 3.36 15.00
CA ALA A 74 11.89 2.29 15.73
C ALA A 74 11.40 1.19 14.79
N ASP A 75 11.21 -0.01 15.31
CA ASP A 75 10.77 -1.16 14.53
C ASP A 75 9.50 -1.79 15.10
N LEU A 76 8.50 -2.00 14.25
CA LEU A 76 7.29 -2.75 14.59
C LEU A 76 7.11 -3.92 13.63
N ILE A 77 7.12 -5.14 14.18
CA ILE A 77 6.88 -6.38 13.45
C ILE A 77 5.57 -6.97 13.96
N LEU A 78 4.60 -7.15 13.05
CA LEU A 78 3.32 -7.79 13.31
C LEU A 78 3.23 -9.13 12.58
N THR A 79 2.72 -10.14 13.27
CA THR A 79 2.38 -11.44 12.69
C THR A 79 1.00 -11.84 13.15
N ASP A 80 0.13 -12.24 12.22
CA ASP A 80 -1.26 -12.66 12.50
C ASP A 80 -2.01 -11.67 13.42
N SER A 81 -1.83 -10.38 13.19
CA SER A 81 -2.29 -9.32 14.10
C SER A 81 -3.25 -8.35 13.41
N THR A 82 -3.99 -7.58 14.21
CA THR A 82 -4.95 -6.59 13.73
C THR A 82 -4.60 -5.20 14.26
N VAL A 83 -4.66 -4.18 13.40
CA VAL A 83 -4.66 -2.76 13.78
C VAL A 83 -5.98 -2.15 13.31
N ASP A 84 -6.87 -1.79 14.23
CA ASP A 84 -8.21 -1.29 13.88
C ASP A 84 -8.17 0.09 13.20
N ALA A 85 -7.12 0.87 13.46
CA ALA A 85 -6.92 2.19 12.87
C ALA A 85 -5.70 2.24 11.93
N ALA A 86 -5.03 3.40 11.86
CA ALA A 86 -3.91 3.61 10.94
C ALA A 86 -2.58 3.09 11.51
N VAL A 87 -1.66 2.79 10.61
CA VAL A 87 -0.23 2.64 10.94
C VAL A 87 0.52 3.88 10.46
N VAL A 88 1.34 4.47 11.32
CA VAL A 88 2.15 5.64 10.99
C VAL A 88 3.61 5.34 11.29
N VAL A 89 4.43 5.36 10.25
CA VAL A 89 5.88 5.13 10.32
C VAL A 89 6.60 6.46 10.18
N ALA A 90 7.44 6.81 11.15
CA ALA A 90 8.26 8.01 11.12
C ALA A 90 9.61 7.73 10.42
N ALA A 91 10.44 8.77 10.33
CA ALA A 91 11.74 8.70 9.64
C ALA A 91 12.61 7.54 10.15
N ASP A 92 13.20 6.78 9.24
CA ASP A 92 14.03 5.60 9.54
C ASP A 92 13.31 4.47 10.32
N GLY A 93 12.01 4.59 10.59
CA GLY A 93 11.25 3.51 11.22
C GLY A 93 10.97 2.36 10.25
N TYR A 94 10.94 1.13 10.75
CA TYR A 94 10.56 -0.06 9.98
C TYR A 94 9.21 -0.59 10.43
N PHE A 95 8.37 -0.94 9.46
CA PHE A 95 7.12 -1.62 9.72
C PHE A 95 7.01 -2.87 8.87
N GLU A 96 6.67 -3.96 9.54
CA GLU A 96 6.42 -5.23 8.91
C GLU A 96 5.10 -5.83 9.39
N ALA A 97 4.32 -6.34 8.44
CA ALA A 97 3.10 -7.08 8.72
C ALA A 97 3.06 -8.35 7.86
N VAL A 98 2.85 -9.49 8.52
CA VAL A 98 2.66 -10.81 7.90
C VAL A 98 1.33 -11.39 8.36
N GLY A 99 0.49 -11.84 7.43
CA GLY A 99 -0.80 -12.47 7.76
C GLY A 99 -1.75 -11.57 8.56
N SER A 100 -1.63 -10.24 8.41
CA SER A 100 -2.25 -9.27 9.32
C SER A 100 -3.34 -8.43 8.65
N GLU A 101 -4.16 -7.75 9.45
CA GLU A 101 -5.26 -6.88 9.01
C GLU A 101 -5.08 -5.45 9.53
N LEU A 102 -5.06 -4.46 8.63
CA LEU A 102 -4.93 -3.04 8.95
C LEU A 102 -6.21 -2.31 8.52
N GLY A 103 -7.03 -1.90 9.49
CA GLY A 103 -8.36 -1.32 9.30
C GLY A 103 -8.39 0.08 8.69
N ALA A 104 -7.25 0.76 8.63
CA ALA A 104 -7.12 1.99 7.86
C ALA A 104 -5.91 1.92 6.92
N GLY A 105 -5.24 3.06 6.69
CA GLY A 105 -4.08 3.14 5.82
C GLY A 105 -2.75 3.02 6.56
N VAL A 106 -1.70 2.74 5.79
CA VAL A 106 -0.31 2.85 6.23
C VAL A 106 0.24 4.16 5.70
N THR A 107 0.75 5.02 6.59
CA THR A 107 1.47 6.23 6.21
C THR A 107 2.94 6.09 6.57
N ASN A 108 3.81 6.07 5.57
CA ASN A 108 5.26 6.05 5.73
C ASN A 108 5.83 7.47 5.51
N ASN A 109 6.38 8.10 6.54
CA ASN A 109 6.94 9.46 6.49
C ASN A 109 8.48 9.42 6.48
N GLY A 110 9.05 8.76 5.47
CA GLY A 110 10.50 8.61 5.31
C GLY A 110 11.12 7.51 6.18
N GLY A 111 10.34 6.50 6.55
CA GLY A 111 10.80 5.29 7.22
C GLY A 111 11.90 4.55 6.47
N TYR A 112 12.50 3.57 7.12
CA TYR A 112 13.45 2.66 6.49
C TYR A 112 12.76 1.78 5.44
N GLY A 113 11.56 1.27 5.75
CA GLY A 113 10.79 0.47 4.82
C GLY A 113 9.48 -0.04 5.39
N VAL A 114 8.60 -0.47 4.49
CA VAL A 114 7.36 -1.16 4.82
C VAL A 114 7.31 -2.49 4.06
N TYR A 115 7.16 -3.59 4.80
CA TYR A 115 6.98 -4.94 4.26
C TYR A 115 5.59 -5.46 4.59
N LEU A 116 4.83 -5.89 3.58
CA LEU A 116 3.49 -6.45 3.71
C LEU A 116 3.47 -7.81 3.02
N GLU A 117 3.25 -8.88 3.76
CA GLU A 117 3.08 -10.24 3.22
C GLU A 117 1.75 -10.82 3.66
N SER A 118 0.96 -11.33 2.72
CA SER A 118 -0.37 -11.88 2.98
C SER A 118 -1.23 -10.97 3.89
N THR A 119 -1.09 -9.65 3.70
CA THR A 119 -1.63 -8.63 4.60
C THR A 119 -2.71 -7.81 3.90
N SER A 120 -3.83 -7.57 4.61
CA SER A 120 -4.92 -6.73 4.14
C SER A 120 -4.82 -5.33 4.73
N VAL A 121 -4.82 -4.31 3.88
CA VAL A 121 -4.87 -2.89 4.24
C VAL A 121 -6.17 -2.33 3.68
N GLU A 122 -7.16 -2.06 4.52
CA GLU A 122 -8.46 -1.55 4.06
C GLU A 122 -8.32 -0.18 3.38
N GLY A 123 -7.40 0.64 3.89
CA GLY A 123 -7.14 1.98 3.42
C GLY A 123 -6.05 2.07 2.34
N ALA A 124 -5.43 3.24 2.27
CA ALA A 124 -4.34 3.52 1.33
C ALA A 124 -2.97 3.22 1.94
N TYR A 125 -2.03 2.81 1.10
CA TYR A 125 -0.60 2.96 1.38
C TYR A 125 -0.14 4.32 0.87
N VAL A 126 0.52 5.11 1.72
CA VAL A 126 1.06 6.41 1.34
C VAL A 126 2.46 6.60 1.93
N ALA A 127 3.48 6.57 1.07
CA ALA A 127 4.83 6.99 1.39
C ALA A 127 5.10 8.42 0.94
N ARG A 128 5.60 9.22 1.87
CA ARG A 128 6.03 10.61 1.69
C ARG A 128 7.37 10.86 2.36
N GLY A 129 8.01 11.95 1.99
CA GLY A 129 9.27 12.42 2.57
C GLY A 129 10.47 12.13 1.69
N ASP A 130 11.65 12.53 2.18
CA ASP A 130 12.85 12.64 1.35
C ASP A 130 13.86 11.50 1.55
N ASN A 131 13.40 10.32 1.99
CA ASN A 131 14.27 9.15 2.16
C ASN A 131 14.36 8.33 0.87
N ALA A 132 15.38 8.57 0.05
CA ALA A 132 15.61 7.81 -1.17
C ALA A 132 15.91 6.31 -0.94
N LEU A 133 16.26 5.91 0.28
CA LEU A 133 16.55 4.52 0.64
C LEU A 133 15.33 3.78 1.20
N THR A 134 14.19 4.45 1.39
CA THR A 134 12.95 3.79 1.80
C THR A 134 12.54 2.75 0.77
N PHE A 135 11.80 1.73 1.20
CA PHE A 135 11.13 0.83 0.26
C PHE A 135 9.70 0.50 0.68
N VAL A 136 8.93 0.04 -0.29
CA VAL A 136 7.72 -0.75 -0.06
C VAL A 136 7.84 -2.06 -0.82
N TYR A 137 7.64 -3.16 -0.09
CA TYR A 137 7.50 -4.50 -0.66
C TYR A 137 6.16 -5.04 -0.20
N ALA A 138 5.24 -5.22 -1.15
CA ALA A 138 3.98 -5.92 -0.96
C ALA A 138 4.01 -7.27 -1.71
N ASP A 139 3.82 -8.37 -0.98
CA ASP A 139 3.72 -9.73 -1.51
C ASP A 139 2.40 -10.35 -1.05
N GLU A 140 1.63 -10.93 -1.96
CA GLU A 140 0.32 -11.52 -1.66
C GLU A 140 -0.62 -10.59 -0.86
N ALA A 141 -0.46 -9.26 -1.01
CA ALA A 141 -1.16 -8.28 -0.20
C ALA A 141 -2.45 -7.78 -0.86
N ASN A 142 -3.32 -7.19 -0.05
CA ASN A 142 -4.47 -6.42 -0.54
C ASN A 142 -4.39 -4.98 -0.01
N VAL A 143 -4.33 -4.00 -0.91
CA VAL A 143 -4.45 -2.58 -0.56
C VAL A 143 -5.78 -2.08 -1.13
N GLY A 144 -6.79 -1.93 -0.27
CA GLY A 144 -8.13 -1.52 -0.69
C GLY A 144 -8.18 -0.11 -1.28
N GLY A 145 -7.32 0.77 -0.79
CA GLY A 145 -7.16 2.15 -1.26
C GLY A 145 -6.09 2.31 -2.35
N ARG A 146 -5.61 3.55 -2.49
CA ARG A 146 -4.50 3.87 -3.40
C ARG A 146 -3.17 3.38 -2.83
N LEU A 147 -2.20 3.15 -3.71
CA LEU A 147 -0.79 2.99 -3.36
C LEU A 147 -0.04 4.20 -3.92
N LEU A 148 0.49 5.05 -3.04
CA LEU A 148 1.31 6.21 -3.41
C LEU A 148 2.71 6.05 -2.82
N ALA A 149 3.73 6.08 -3.68
CA ALA A 149 5.13 6.13 -3.30
C ALA A 149 5.83 7.34 -3.97
N GLU A 150 6.19 8.35 -3.19
CA GLU A 150 6.83 9.58 -3.70
C GLU A 150 8.36 9.49 -3.83
N GLN A 151 8.97 8.42 -3.30
CA GLN A 151 10.41 8.11 -3.38
C GLN A 151 10.63 6.61 -3.07
N GLY A 152 11.88 6.16 -3.17
CA GLY A 152 12.31 4.85 -2.68
C GLY A 152 12.11 3.71 -3.67
N GLU A 153 12.28 2.48 -3.23
CA GLU A 153 12.13 1.28 -4.06
C GLU A 153 10.72 0.70 -3.92
N VAL A 154 10.07 0.36 -5.04
CA VAL A 154 8.69 -0.15 -5.05
C VAL A 154 8.67 -1.52 -5.70
N PHE A 155 8.28 -2.53 -4.94
CA PHE A 155 8.12 -3.91 -5.43
C PHE A 155 6.76 -4.45 -5.00
N VAL A 156 5.93 -4.83 -5.97
CA VAL A 156 4.57 -5.31 -5.75
C VAL A 156 4.40 -6.62 -6.51
N GLN A 157 4.16 -7.70 -5.78
CA GLN A 157 4.01 -9.04 -6.33
C GLN A 157 2.73 -9.70 -5.81
N SER A 158 2.02 -10.40 -6.69
CA SER A 158 0.81 -11.16 -6.34
C SER A 158 -0.20 -10.34 -5.51
N THR A 159 -0.26 -9.03 -5.75
CA THR A 159 -0.93 -8.06 -4.89
C THR A 159 -2.08 -7.38 -5.63
N THR A 160 -3.16 -7.10 -4.89
CA THR A 160 -4.28 -6.30 -5.42
C THR A 160 -4.25 -4.88 -4.87
N VAL A 161 -4.38 -3.89 -5.76
CA VAL A 161 -4.57 -2.47 -5.38
C VAL A 161 -5.93 -1.98 -5.89
N GLY A 162 -6.84 -1.63 -4.97
CA GLY A 162 -8.20 -1.20 -5.28
C GLY A 162 -8.32 0.25 -5.77
N GLY A 163 -7.35 1.10 -5.39
CA GLY A 163 -7.23 2.49 -5.80
C GLY A 163 -6.20 2.72 -6.90
N ALA A 164 -5.91 3.99 -7.19
CA ALA A 164 -4.82 4.35 -8.11
C ALA A 164 -3.46 3.94 -7.55
N PHE A 165 -2.56 3.50 -8.42
CA PHE A 165 -1.15 3.26 -8.10
C PHE A 165 -0.34 4.42 -8.68
N THR A 166 0.38 5.14 -7.83
CA THR A 166 1.33 6.16 -8.25
C THR A 166 2.69 5.94 -7.61
N SER A 167 3.73 5.85 -8.43
CA SER A 167 5.12 5.91 -8.00
C SER A 167 5.82 7.06 -8.72
N GLN A 168 6.49 7.91 -7.97
CA GLN A 168 7.18 9.10 -8.48
C GLN A 168 8.57 9.16 -7.85
N GLY A 169 9.59 9.49 -8.64
CA GLY A 169 10.97 9.68 -8.13
C GLY A 169 11.60 8.44 -7.50
N SER A 170 11.00 7.27 -7.71
CA SER A 170 11.45 6.03 -7.09
C SER A 170 12.77 5.53 -7.68
N GLY A 171 13.47 4.67 -6.94
CA GLY A 171 14.60 3.91 -7.48
C GLY A 171 14.12 3.05 -8.64
N TYR A 172 13.05 2.29 -8.43
CA TYR A 172 12.34 1.54 -9.45
C TYR A 172 10.90 1.25 -9.01
N THR A 173 10.09 0.77 -9.94
CA THR A 173 8.73 0.27 -9.70
C THR A 173 8.54 -1.01 -10.48
N ASP A 174 8.51 -2.13 -9.77
CA ASP A 174 8.30 -3.43 -10.37
C ASP A 174 6.95 -3.99 -9.88
N VAL A 175 6.08 -4.33 -10.83
CA VAL A 175 4.73 -4.87 -10.61
C VAL A 175 4.63 -6.24 -11.28
N LEU A 176 4.44 -7.28 -10.49
CA LEU A 176 4.48 -8.67 -10.93
C LEU A 176 3.20 -9.39 -10.49
N ASP A 177 2.59 -10.16 -11.39
CA ASP A 177 1.43 -11.02 -11.09
C ASP A 177 0.32 -10.30 -10.28
N SER A 178 0.10 -9.02 -10.57
CA SER A 178 -0.71 -8.15 -9.71
C SER A 178 -1.92 -7.58 -10.43
N THR A 179 -2.94 -7.21 -9.66
CA THR A 179 -4.17 -6.59 -10.19
C THR A 179 -4.33 -5.17 -9.67
N LEU A 180 -4.32 -4.20 -10.58
CA LEU A 180 -4.49 -2.78 -10.29
C LEU A 180 -5.86 -2.35 -10.83
N ALA A 181 -6.83 -2.14 -9.93
CA ALA A 181 -8.22 -1.87 -10.31
C ALA A 181 -8.45 -0.47 -10.92
N ARG A 182 -7.42 0.39 -10.91
CA ARG A 182 -7.48 1.79 -11.37
C ARG A 182 -6.23 2.12 -12.18
N THR A 183 -5.92 3.40 -12.28
CA THR A 183 -4.79 3.91 -13.06
C THR A 183 -3.46 3.55 -12.44
N LEU A 184 -2.46 3.28 -13.29
CA LEU A 184 -1.05 3.15 -12.91
C LEU A 184 -0.28 4.36 -13.45
N THR A 185 0.49 5.03 -12.60
CA THR A 185 1.35 6.15 -12.98
C THR A 185 2.74 5.95 -12.39
N VAL A 186 3.75 5.92 -13.24
CA VAL A 186 5.15 5.73 -12.85
C VAL A 186 6.01 6.83 -13.47
N GLU A 187 6.61 7.67 -12.62
CA GLU A 187 7.31 8.88 -13.06
C GLU A 187 8.73 8.95 -12.51
N GLY A 188 9.70 9.19 -13.38
CA GLY A 188 11.04 9.58 -12.96
C GLY A 188 11.86 8.50 -12.27
N ASN A 189 11.59 7.21 -12.53
CA ASN A 189 12.35 6.14 -11.89
C ASN A 189 13.79 6.08 -12.36
N ALA A 190 14.73 6.10 -11.41
CA ALA A 190 16.17 6.17 -11.69
C ALA A 190 16.76 4.87 -12.28
N ASN A 191 16.17 3.72 -11.96
CA ASN A 191 16.59 2.40 -12.42
C ASN A 191 15.50 1.73 -13.30
N GLY A 192 14.45 2.47 -13.66
CA GLY A 192 13.39 2.01 -14.56
C GLY A 192 12.20 1.33 -13.87
N SER A 193 11.38 0.65 -14.65
CA SER A 193 10.14 0.01 -14.19
C SER A 193 9.81 -1.23 -15.03
N VAL A 194 9.30 -2.27 -14.37
CA VAL A 194 8.79 -3.48 -15.01
C VAL A 194 7.34 -3.74 -14.63
N VAL A 195 6.52 -4.11 -15.60
CA VAL A 195 5.21 -4.73 -15.37
C VAL A 195 5.17 -6.08 -16.06
N CYS A 196 4.94 -7.15 -15.30
CA CYS A 196 4.94 -8.52 -15.79
C CYS A 196 3.74 -9.32 -15.25
N GLY A 197 3.09 -10.11 -16.11
CA GLY A 197 1.95 -10.96 -15.74
C GLY A 197 0.80 -10.23 -15.01
N SER A 198 0.64 -8.92 -15.22
CA SER A 198 -0.24 -8.08 -14.40
C SER A 198 -1.43 -7.53 -15.18
N GLU A 199 -2.48 -7.18 -14.45
CA GLU A 199 -3.70 -6.55 -14.96
C GLU A 199 -3.83 -5.12 -14.42
N VAL A 200 -4.02 -4.16 -15.32
CA VAL A 200 -4.31 -2.76 -14.99
C VAL A 200 -5.62 -2.36 -15.65
N ASP A 201 -6.68 -2.19 -14.87
CA ASP A 201 -8.02 -1.89 -15.39
C ASP A 201 -8.11 -0.47 -15.98
N GLY A 202 -7.37 0.48 -15.42
CA GLY A 202 -7.38 1.88 -15.84
C GLY A 202 -6.34 2.22 -16.92
N ASP A 203 -6.13 3.52 -17.11
CA ASP A 203 -5.02 4.03 -17.90
C ASP A 203 -3.69 3.81 -17.18
N ALA A 204 -2.64 3.53 -17.96
CA ALA A 204 -1.29 3.33 -17.46
C ALA A 204 -0.32 4.32 -18.12
N THR A 205 0.48 5.02 -17.32
CA THR A 205 1.37 6.09 -17.78
C THR A 205 2.77 5.94 -17.19
N TRP A 206 3.77 6.06 -18.06
CA TRP A 206 5.18 6.16 -17.71
C TRP A 206 5.77 7.45 -18.28
N THR A 207 6.41 8.26 -17.45
CA THR A 207 7.08 9.50 -17.91
C THR A 207 8.46 9.65 -17.29
N GLY A 208 9.48 9.96 -18.11
CA GLY A 208 10.78 10.35 -17.59
C GLY A 208 11.58 9.23 -16.91
N ASN A 209 11.29 7.96 -17.21
CA ASN A 209 11.90 6.82 -16.54
C ASN A 209 13.23 6.43 -17.22
N ALA A 210 14.20 5.95 -16.44
CA ALA A 210 15.46 5.43 -16.96
C ALA A 210 15.33 4.07 -17.67
N GLY A 211 14.13 3.54 -17.84
CA GLY A 211 13.84 2.30 -18.54
C GLY A 211 12.41 1.85 -18.28
N VAL A 212 11.73 1.31 -19.28
CA VAL A 212 10.37 0.76 -19.12
C VAL A 212 10.27 -0.57 -19.84
N GLN A 213 9.85 -1.61 -19.12
CA GLN A 213 9.51 -2.90 -19.72
C GLN A 213 8.08 -3.29 -19.35
N LEU A 214 7.24 -3.53 -20.37
CA LEU A 214 5.89 -4.05 -20.22
C LEU A 214 5.77 -5.39 -20.92
N GLY A 215 5.50 -6.44 -20.15
CA GLY A 215 5.13 -7.77 -20.61
C GLY A 215 6.34 -8.62 -20.97
N THR A 216 6.18 -9.53 -21.93
CA THR A 216 7.13 -10.62 -22.23
C THR A 216 8.43 -10.20 -22.90
N GLY A 217 8.77 -8.91 -22.79
CA GLY A 217 10.06 -8.36 -23.17
C GLY A 217 11.18 -8.90 -22.28
N GLY A 218 12.40 -8.43 -22.53
CA GLY A 218 13.57 -8.94 -21.82
C GLY A 218 14.59 -7.91 -21.38
N THR A 219 14.43 -6.65 -21.79
CA THR A 219 15.46 -5.60 -21.64
C THR A 219 15.91 -5.36 -20.20
N ILE A 220 14.99 -5.47 -19.24
CA ILE A 220 15.22 -5.24 -17.80
C ILE A 220 15.15 -6.56 -17.03
N SER A 221 14.20 -7.43 -17.34
CA SER A 221 13.98 -8.73 -16.70
C SER A 221 13.36 -9.72 -17.66
N PRO A 222 13.62 -11.03 -17.58
CA PRO A 222 12.73 -11.99 -18.23
C PRO A 222 11.32 -11.85 -17.66
N CYS A 223 10.33 -11.92 -18.54
CA CYS A 223 8.92 -12.01 -18.20
C CYS A 223 8.28 -13.00 -19.17
N ASP A 224 7.63 -14.03 -18.65
CA ASP A 224 7.01 -15.05 -19.50
C ASP A 224 5.50 -14.83 -19.69
N ASP A 225 4.91 -13.92 -18.89
CA ASP A 225 3.48 -13.68 -18.84
C ASP A 225 3.07 -12.34 -19.45
N ALA A 226 1.97 -12.38 -20.21
CA ALA A 226 1.38 -11.20 -20.82
C ALA A 226 0.73 -10.29 -19.77
N ASN A 227 0.75 -8.98 -20.02
CA ASN A 227 -0.08 -8.05 -19.25
C ASN A 227 -1.41 -7.77 -19.96
N TYR A 228 -2.40 -7.37 -19.16
CA TYR A 228 -3.65 -6.82 -19.65
C TYR A 228 -3.83 -5.37 -19.19
N PHE A 229 -4.05 -4.47 -20.15
CA PHE A 229 -4.36 -3.06 -19.91
C PHE A 229 -5.78 -2.74 -20.39
N GLY A 230 -6.66 -2.41 -19.45
CA GLY A 230 -8.05 -2.04 -19.69
C GLY A 230 -8.21 -0.64 -20.31
N GLY A 231 -7.31 0.28 -20.00
CA GLY A 231 -7.25 1.64 -20.54
C GLY A 231 -6.17 1.85 -21.60
N ASN A 232 -5.78 3.12 -21.75
CA ASN A 232 -4.68 3.54 -22.61
C ASN A 232 -3.32 3.29 -21.94
N VAL A 233 -2.30 3.03 -22.74
CA VAL A 233 -0.90 2.95 -22.30
C VAL A 233 -0.13 4.10 -22.94
N THR A 234 0.44 4.97 -22.11
CA THR A 234 1.25 6.10 -22.55
C THR A 234 2.66 6.04 -21.95
N ILE A 235 3.69 6.09 -22.78
CA ILE A 235 5.10 6.04 -22.31
C ILE A 235 5.88 7.16 -23.00
N SER A 236 6.35 8.15 -22.25
CA SER A 236 7.04 9.32 -22.81
C SER A 236 8.33 9.65 -22.08
N ASP A 237 9.23 10.34 -22.79
CA ASP A 237 10.46 10.92 -22.25
C ASP A 237 11.37 9.93 -21.48
N SER A 238 11.31 8.63 -21.78
CA SER A 238 12.13 7.61 -21.11
C SER A 238 13.51 7.46 -21.76
N THR A 239 14.57 7.31 -20.96
CA THR A 239 15.97 7.51 -21.42
C THR A 239 16.86 6.26 -21.45
N GLY A 240 16.44 5.13 -20.88
CA GLY A 240 17.23 3.88 -20.93
C GLY A 240 16.57 2.76 -21.73
N GLY A 241 15.66 3.15 -22.62
CA GLY A 241 14.96 2.25 -23.53
C GLY A 241 13.59 1.85 -23.03
N VAL A 242 12.72 1.55 -23.99
CA VAL A 242 11.35 1.10 -23.76
C VAL A 242 11.15 -0.19 -24.53
N ASP A 243 10.65 -1.23 -23.85
CA ASP A 243 10.25 -2.51 -24.43
C ASP A 243 8.81 -2.81 -24.04
N VAL A 244 7.92 -2.79 -25.02
CA VAL A 244 6.51 -3.14 -24.84
C VAL A 244 6.26 -4.39 -25.66
N SER A 245 6.20 -5.56 -25.02
CA SER A 245 6.06 -6.83 -25.73
C SER A 245 5.01 -7.74 -25.08
N GLY A 246 4.25 -8.47 -25.90
CA GLY A 246 3.29 -9.46 -25.43
C GLY A 246 2.13 -8.90 -24.60
N ASN A 247 1.71 -7.65 -24.84
CA ASN A 247 0.65 -7.01 -24.07
C ASN A 247 -0.71 -7.08 -24.80
N ILE A 248 -1.80 -7.17 -24.03
CA ILE A 248 -3.16 -6.95 -24.52
C ILE A 248 -3.62 -5.57 -24.04
N ILE A 249 -3.74 -4.62 -24.96
CA ILE A 249 -4.11 -3.23 -24.66
C ILE A 249 -5.47 -2.95 -25.26
N ARG A 250 -6.46 -2.65 -24.42
CA ARG A 250 -7.82 -2.36 -24.86
C ARG A 250 -7.96 -0.92 -25.38
N GLY A 251 -7.22 0.02 -24.81
CA GLY A 251 -7.13 1.40 -25.29
C GLY A 251 -6.07 1.58 -26.37
N ASP A 252 -5.54 2.80 -26.43
CA ASP A 252 -4.46 3.21 -27.31
C ASP A 252 -3.08 2.89 -26.71
N LEU A 253 -2.08 2.72 -27.57
CA LEU A 253 -0.67 2.65 -27.19
C LEU A 253 0.06 3.84 -27.82
N ASN A 254 0.56 4.77 -27.02
CA ASN A 254 1.13 6.01 -27.53
C ASN A 254 2.30 6.53 -26.69
N GLY A 255 3.02 7.51 -27.24
CA GLY A 255 4.05 8.24 -26.53
C GLY A 255 5.16 8.75 -27.44
N ASP A 256 5.89 9.73 -26.91
CA ASP A 256 6.92 10.48 -27.63
C ASP A 256 8.11 10.80 -26.71
N GLY A 257 9.22 11.24 -27.29
CA GLY A 257 10.40 11.68 -26.52
C GLY A 257 11.24 10.57 -25.90
N ASN A 258 10.92 9.30 -26.15
CA ASN A 258 11.72 8.17 -25.67
C ASN A 258 13.01 8.04 -26.50
N ASP A 259 14.14 7.86 -25.83
CA ASP A 259 15.46 7.69 -26.42
C ASP A 259 16.27 6.63 -25.64
N PRO A 260 16.67 5.50 -26.24
CA PRO A 260 16.44 5.09 -27.62
C PRO A 260 14.95 4.89 -27.95
N ALA A 261 14.64 4.88 -29.25
CA ALA A 261 13.29 4.64 -29.74
C ALA A 261 12.71 3.33 -29.16
N PRO A 262 11.40 3.28 -28.84
CA PRO A 262 10.76 2.10 -28.27
C PRO A 262 10.90 0.86 -29.17
N THR A 263 10.99 -0.27 -28.51
CA THR A 263 11.00 -1.60 -29.11
C THR A 263 9.80 -2.39 -28.61
N GLY A 264 9.45 -3.45 -29.33
CA GLY A 264 8.36 -4.31 -28.92
C GLY A 264 7.96 -5.33 -29.97
N ALA A 265 7.26 -6.36 -29.53
CA ALA A 265 6.68 -7.40 -30.38
C ALA A 265 5.38 -7.95 -29.78
N ASP A 266 4.57 -8.60 -30.60
CA ASP A 266 3.42 -9.40 -30.15
C ASP A 266 2.38 -8.66 -29.28
N ASN A 267 2.27 -7.33 -29.42
CA ASN A 267 1.22 -6.56 -28.76
C ASN A 267 -0.10 -6.68 -29.55
N ARG A 268 -1.19 -6.84 -28.81
CA ARG A 268 -2.55 -6.75 -29.33
C ARG A 268 -3.20 -5.46 -28.82
N VAL A 269 -3.09 -4.41 -29.62
CA VAL A 269 -3.73 -3.11 -29.35
C VAL A 269 -5.08 -3.06 -30.05
N ARG A 270 -6.14 -2.76 -29.30
CA ARG A 270 -7.50 -2.60 -29.87
C ARG A 270 -7.77 -1.17 -30.32
N GLY A 271 -7.22 -0.18 -29.64
CA GLY A 271 -7.22 1.21 -30.06
C GLY A 271 -6.19 1.48 -31.16
N GLU A 272 -5.64 2.68 -31.16
CA GLU A 272 -4.61 3.11 -32.10
C GLU A 272 -3.21 2.97 -31.49
N SER A 273 -2.22 2.65 -32.33
CA SER A 273 -0.80 2.77 -31.98
C SER A 273 -0.25 4.05 -32.59
N GLY A 274 0.28 4.95 -31.76
CA GLY A 274 0.67 6.30 -32.15
C GLY A 274 2.11 6.67 -31.74
N GLY A 275 2.55 7.84 -32.20
CA GLY A 275 3.86 8.39 -31.85
C GLY A 275 5.00 7.45 -32.23
N GLN A 276 5.93 7.23 -31.31
CA GLN A 276 7.04 6.30 -31.51
C GLN A 276 6.65 4.82 -31.42
N PHE A 277 5.39 4.50 -31.08
CA PHE A 277 4.87 3.13 -30.95
C PHE A 277 4.09 2.65 -32.17
N ALA A 278 3.89 3.51 -33.17
CA ALA A 278 3.18 3.13 -34.40
C ALA A 278 3.88 2.02 -35.18
N GLU A 279 5.22 1.96 -35.11
CA GLU A 279 6.05 0.99 -35.82
C GLU A 279 7.17 0.48 -34.88
N LEU A 280 6.84 -0.50 -34.05
CA LEU A 280 7.80 -1.11 -33.12
C LEU A 280 8.73 -2.09 -33.83
N SER A 281 10.03 -1.97 -33.57
CA SER A 281 11.01 -2.99 -33.94
C SER A 281 11.19 -3.97 -32.79
N PRO A 282 11.41 -5.27 -33.05
CA PRO A 282 11.71 -6.24 -31.99
C PRO A 282 12.93 -5.80 -31.16
N ALA A 283 12.84 -5.95 -29.84
CA ALA A 283 13.95 -5.68 -28.95
C ALA A 283 15.12 -6.65 -29.26
N ALA A 284 16.36 -6.14 -29.25
CA ALA A 284 17.51 -7.02 -29.16
C ALA A 284 17.46 -7.70 -27.78
N GLN A 285 17.46 -9.03 -27.74
CA GLN A 285 17.44 -9.79 -26.48
C GLN A 285 18.70 -9.49 -25.66
N LEU A 286 18.58 -8.54 -24.74
CA LEU A 286 19.52 -8.34 -23.65
C LEU A 286 18.85 -8.94 -22.42
N ARG A 287 19.36 -10.07 -21.91
CA ARG A 287 18.87 -10.60 -20.63
C ARG A 287 19.55 -9.85 -19.51
N SER A 288 18.79 -8.98 -18.85
CA SER A 288 19.15 -8.38 -17.57
C SER A 288 18.42 -9.14 -16.46
N SER A 289 19.10 -9.48 -15.37
CA SER A 289 18.53 -10.17 -14.20
C SER A 289 18.08 -9.20 -13.10
N SER A 290 17.66 -7.99 -13.50
CA SER A 290 17.61 -6.89 -12.55
C SER A 290 16.42 -6.95 -11.60
N VAL A 291 15.28 -7.52 -12.00
CA VAL A 291 14.10 -7.61 -11.12
C VAL A 291 14.26 -8.70 -10.08
N GLU A 292 14.72 -9.90 -10.44
CA GLU A 292 14.99 -10.94 -9.43
C GLU A 292 16.09 -10.49 -8.45
N GLN A 293 17.09 -9.78 -8.94
CA GLN A 293 18.11 -9.18 -8.09
C GLN A 293 17.52 -8.11 -7.17
N ARG A 294 16.68 -7.20 -7.67
CA ARG A 294 15.99 -6.18 -6.85
C ARG A 294 15.11 -6.81 -5.78
N ALA A 295 14.37 -7.86 -6.12
CA ALA A 295 13.58 -8.63 -5.16
C ALA A 295 14.49 -9.22 -4.07
N ALA A 296 15.58 -9.88 -4.46
CA ALA A 296 16.55 -10.44 -3.52
C ALA A 296 17.24 -9.39 -2.65
N ASP A 297 17.56 -8.22 -3.21
CA ASP A 297 18.15 -7.10 -2.48
C ASP A 297 17.16 -6.54 -1.45
N LEU A 298 15.88 -6.38 -1.79
CA LEU A 298 14.83 -5.99 -0.85
C LEU A 298 14.59 -7.04 0.23
N GLN A 299 14.59 -8.33 -0.12
CA GLN A 299 14.49 -9.41 0.87
C GLN A 299 15.67 -9.37 1.85
N THR A 300 16.88 -9.13 1.34
CA THR A 300 18.07 -8.98 2.21
C THR A 300 17.91 -7.79 3.15
N LYS A 301 17.48 -6.61 2.63
CA LYS A 301 17.21 -5.41 3.46
C LYS A 301 16.16 -5.65 4.54
N ARG A 302 15.09 -6.39 4.20
CA ARG A 302 14.04 -6.82 5.12
C ARG A 302 14.62 -7.74 6.20
N ASP A 303 15.31 -8.81 5.79
CA ASP A 303 15.81 -9.84 6.69
C ASP A 303 16.84 -9.29 7.68
N ASP A 304 17.74 -8.42 7.21
CA ASP A 304 18.71 -7.73 8.08
C ASP A 304 18.01 -6.85 9.13
N ARG A 305 17.00 -6.06 8.72
CA ARG A 305 16.28 -5.17 9.65
C ARG A 305 15.41 -5.96 10.62
N ARG A 306 14.69 -6.97 10.15
CA ARG A 306 13.93 -7.91 10.99
C ARG A 306 14.84 -8.58 12.01
N ALA A 307 16.00 -9.09 11.59
CA ALA A 307 16.93 -9.76 12.50
C ALA A 307 17.41 -8.83 13.62
N SER A 308 17.71 -7.55 13.29
CA SER A 308 18.04 -6.53 14.30
C SER A 308 16.88 -6.30 15.26
N ALA A 309 15.68 -6.02 14.75
CA ALA A 309 14.49 -5.72 15.53
C ALA A 309 14.08 -6.87 16.46
N THR A 310 14.07 -8.11 15.96
CA THR A 310 13.78 -9.29 16.78
C THR A 310 14.86 -9.52 17.84
N GLY A 311 16.14 -9.33 17.49
CA GLY A 311 17.24 -9.40 18.47
C GLY A 311 17.07 -8.39 19.61
N GLU A 312 16.81 -7.13 19.28
CA GLU A 312 16.59 -6.05 20.25
C GLU A 312 15.34 -6.30 21.12
N ALA A 313 14.23 -6.75 20.51
CA ALA A 313 13.02 -7.08 21.24
C ALA A 313 13.22 -8.26 22.21
N SER A 314 13.92 -9.32 21.77
CA SER A 314 14.26 -10.47 22.61
C SER A 314 15.16 -10.09 23.79
N GLU A 315 16.10 -9.16 23.61
CA GLU A 315 16.97 -8.67 24.69
C GLU A 315 16.18 -7.90 25.77
N VAL A 316 15.16 -7.14 25.37
CA VAL A 316 14.24 -6.46 26.30
C VAL A 316 13.33 -7.47 27.01
N GLY A 317 12.88 -8.51 26.29
CA GLY A 317 11.98 -9.55 26.80
C GLY A 317 10.50 -9.17 26.64
N PRO A 318 9.60 -9.69 27.50
CA PRO A 318 8.17 -9.46 27.35
C PRO A 318 7.79 -7.97 27.44
N ALA A 319 7.07 -7.47 26.44
CA ALA A 319 6.48 -6.15 26.44
C ALA A 319 5.33 -6.07 27.46
N ASN A 320 5.21 -4.93 28.13
CA ASN A 320 4.15 -4.68 29.10
C ASN A 320 2.94 -4.03 28.41
N LEU A 321 2.11 -4.86 27.75
CA LEU A 321 0.92 -4.46 26.99
C LEU A 321 -0.39 -4.78 27.72
#